data_AF-A0A2J8JD39-F1
#
_entry.id   AF-A0A2J8JD39-F1
#
_cell.length_a   1.000
_cell.length_b   1.000
_cell.length_c   1.000
_cell.angle_alpha   90.00
_cell.angle_beta   90.00
_cell.angle_gamma   90.00
#
_symmetry.space_group_name_H-M   'P 1'
#
loop_
_entity.id
_entity.type
_entity.pdbx_description
1 polymer ?
#
loop_
_entity_poly.entity_id
_entity_poly.type
_entity_poly.pdbx_seq_one_letter_code
_entity_poly.pdbx_strand_id
1 'polypeptide(L)' 'MSSMWSEYTIGGVKIYFPYKAYPSQLAMMNSILRGLNSKQHCLLESPTGSGKSLALLCSALAWQQSLSG' A
#
# COMPACT_ATOMS: atom_id res chain seq x y z
N MET A 1 -15.67 4.56 17.65
CA MET A 1 -15.56 4.46 16.18
C MET A 1 -14.82 3.16 15.90
N SER A 2 -15.51 2.09 15.52
CA SER A 2 -14.86 0.82 15.17
C SER A 2 -14.10 1.00 13.86
N SER A 3 -12.77 0.90 13.89
CA SER A 3 -11.94 0.92 12.68
C SER A 3 -12.33 -0.29 11.82
N MET A 4 -12.99 -0.05 10.68
CA MET A 4 -13.27 -1.10 9.71
C MET A 4 -11.99 -1.36 8.91
N TRP A 5 -11.24 -2.37 9.33
CA TRP A 5 -10.09 -2.86 8.59
C TRP A 5 -10.56 -3.37 7.22
N SER A 6 -9.94 -2.88 6.16
CA SER A 6 -10.15 -3.33 4.79
C SER A 6 -8.94 -4.13 4.33
N GLU A 7 -9.19 -5.21 3.62
CA GLU A 7 -8.15 -6.08 3.07
C GLU A 7 -8.08 -5.91 1.55
N TYR A 8 -6.86 -5.74 1.02
CA TYR A 8 -6.59 -5.60 -0.40
C TYR A 8 -5.50 -6.58 -0.81
N THR A 9 -5.72 -7.32 -1.91
CA THR A 9 -4.65 -8.12 -2.52
C THR A 9 -4.14 -7.40 -3.76
N ILE A 10 -2.88 -6.96 -3.74
CA ILE A 10 -2.25 -6.21 -4.83
C ILE A 10 -0.90 -6.87 -5.11
N GLY A 11 -0.60 -7.19 -6.38
CA GLY A 11 0.69 -7.78 -6.75
C GLY A 11 1.06 -9.07 -6.00
N GLY A 12 0.06 -9.85 -5.56
CA GLY A 12 0.25 -11.06 -4.76
C GLY A 12 0.45 -10.82 -3.25
N VAL A 13 0.49 -9.56 -2.80
CA VAL A 13 0.67 -9.18 -1.39
C VAL A 13 -0.68 -8.79 -0.78
N LYS A 14 -0.98 -9.35 0.39
CA LYS A 14 -2.16 -9.00 1.18
C LYS A 14 -1.86 -7.79 2.07
N ILE A 15 -2.56 -6.68 1.83
CA ILE A 15 -2.43 -5.41 2.56
C ILE A 15 -3.65 -5.21 3.45
N TYR A 16 -3.40 -5.04 4.75
CA TYR A 16 -4.40 -4.58 5.72
C TYR A 16 -4.37 -3.06 5.83
N PHE A 17 -5.51 -2.42 5.58
CA PHE A 17 -5.66 -0.98 5.63
C PHE A 17 -6.70 -0.58 6.68
N PRO A 18 -6.47 0.44 7.51
CA PRO A 18 -7.36 0.74 8.64
C PRO A 18 -8.68 1.42 8.24
N TYR A 19 -8.89 1.70 6.95
CA TYR A 19 -10.08 2.31 6.37
C TYR A 19 -10.34 1.74 4.97
N LYS A 20 -11.45 2.12 4.34
CA LYS A 20 -11.65 1.87 2.90
C LYS A 20 -10.71 2.78 2.10
N ALA A 21 -9.76 2.18 1.38
CA ALA A 21 -8.78 2.91 0.59
C ALA A 21 -9.44 3.66 -0.58
N TYR A 22 -8.95 4.88 -0.83
CA TYR A 22 -9.32 5.66 -2.01
C TYR A 22 -8.66 5.09 -3.28
N PRO A 23 -9.22 5.34 -4.47
CA PRO A 23 -8.61 4.90 -5.73
C PRO A 23 -7.15 5.35 -5.89
N SER A 24 -6.82 6.56 -5.46
CA SER A 24 -5.45 7.09 -5.51
C SER A 24 -4.49 6.37 -4.55
N GLN A 25 -4.98 5.93 -3.38
CA GLN A 25 -4.21 5.12 -2.44
C GLN A 25 -3.95 3.73 -3.02
N LEU A 26 -4.95 3.09 -3.63
CA LEU A 26 -4.79 1.80 -4.31
C LEU A 26 -3.77 1.87 -5.46
N ALA A 27 -3.83 2.93 -6.26
CA ALA A 27 -2.85 3.17 -7.32
C ALA A 27 -1.43 3.33 -6.76
N MET A 28 -1.28 4.09 -5.66
CA MET A 28 -0.01 4.25 -4.96
C MET A 28 0.50 2.93 -4.39
N MET A 29 -0.33 2.14 -3.70
CA MET A 29 0.02 0.81 -3.18
C MET A 29 0.54 -0.11 -4.30
N ASN A 30 -0.15 -0.14 -5.45
CA ASN A 30 0.27 -0.92 -6.61
C ASN A 30 1.64 -0.48 -7.14
N SER A 31 1.90 0.84 -7.26
CA SER A 31 3.19 1.35 -7.71
C SER A 31 4.32 1.04 -6.71
N ILE A 32 4.06 1.15 -5.42
CA ILE A 32 5.02 0.79 -4.35
C ILE A 32 5.39 -0.69 -4.48
N LEU A 33 4.40 -1.58 -4.52
CA LEU A 33 4.64 -3.01 -4.61
C LEU A 33 5.38 -3.41 -5.88
N ARG A 34 5.06 -2.79 -7.01
CA ARG A 34 5.82 -2.98 -8.26
C ARG A 34 7.29 -2.62 -8.07
N GLY A 35 7.59 -1.43 -7.54
CA GLY A 35 8.96 -0.97 -7.32
C GLY A 35 9.75 -1.85 -6.34
N LEU A 36 9.11 -2.27 -5.24
CA LEU A 36 9.71 -3.18 -4.25
C LEU A 36 10.00 -4.56 -4.86
N ASN A 37 9.04 -5.15 -5.58
CA ASN A 37 9.22 -6.45 -6.25
C ASN A 37 10.32 -6.41 -7.32
N SER A 38 10.47 -5.30 -8.04
CA SER A 38 11.53 -5.13 -9.02
C SER A 38 12.87 -4.68 -8.42
N LYS A 39 12.96 -4.47 -7.09
CA LYS A 39 14.14 -3.91 -6.40
C LYS A 39 14.61 -2.58 -7.01
N GLN A 40 13.65 -1.70 -7.34
CA GLN A 40 13.90 -0.41 -7.97
C GLN A 40 13.43 0.76 -7.09
N HIS A 41 14.03 1.93 -7.32
CA HIS A 41 13.52 3.19 -6.77
C HIS A 41 12.26 3.63 -7.53
N CYS A 42 11.31 4.24 -6.82
CA CYS A 42 10.11 4.81 -7.44
C CYS A 42 9.95 6.27 -7.03
N LEU A 43 9.56 7.11 -7.99
CA LEU A 43 9.12 8.48 -7.75
C LEU A 43 7.61 8.51 -7.91
N LEU A 44 6.88 8.75 -6.81
CA LEU A 44 5.42 8.65 -6.77
C LEU A 44 4.81 10.00 -6.41
N GLU A 45 4.01 10.54 -7.31
CA GLU A 45 3.21 11.74 -7.05
C GLU A 45 1.81 11.36 -6.58
N SER A 46 1.31 12.09 -5.58
CA SER A 46 -0.10 12.04 -5.21
C SER A 46 -0.54 13.36 -4.56
N PRO A 47 -1.80 13.79 -4.76
CA PRO A 47 -2.33 15.04 -4.20
C PRO A 47 -2.17 15.13 -2.67
N THR A 48 -2.12 16.33 -2.11
CA THR A 48 -2.13 16.55 -0.65
C THR A 48 -3.46 16.07 -0.03
N GLY A 49 -3.44 15.65 1.24
CA GLY A 49 -4.63 15.17 1.95
C GLY A 49 -5.13 13.76 1.58
N SER A 50 -4.48 13.04 0.67
CA SER A 50 -4.88 11.70 0.21
C SER A 50 -4.42 10.54 1.09
N GLY A 51 -3.77 10.80 2.23
CA GLY A 51 -3.26 9.74 3.12
C GLY A 51 -2.05 8.95 2.56
N LYS A 52 -1.19 9.59 1.76
CA LYS A 52 0.01 8.99 1.15
C LYS A 52 0.87 8.18 2.13
N SER A 53 1.19 8.77 3.29
CA SER A 53 2.07 8.14 4.27
C SER A 53 1.49 6.82 4.79
N LEU A 54 0.16 6.75 4.93
CA LEU A 54 -0.53 5.55 5.36
C LEU A 54 -0.49 4.46 4.28
N ALA A 55 -0.76 4.83 3.01
CA ALA A 55 -0.64 3.92 1.88
C ALA A 55 0.79 3.38 1.72
N LEU A 56 1.79 4.24 1.89
CA LEU A 56 3.21 3.87 1.85
C LEU A 56 3.56 2.86 2.95
N LEU A 57 3.23 3.19 4.19
CA LEU A 57 3.58 2.37 5.35
C LEU A 57 2.90 0.98 5.29
N CYS A 58 1.59 0.94 5.03
CA CYS A 58 0.86 -0.33 4.95
C CYS A 58 1.38 -1.20 3.80
N SER A 59 1.70 -0.62 2.63
CA SER A 59 2.26 -1.39 1.51
C SER A 59 3.63 -1.96 1.82
N ALA A 60 4.53 -1.15 2.39
CA ALA A 60 5.90 -1.57 2.69
C ALA A 60 5.94 -2.67 3.75
N LEU A 61 5.15 -2.53 4.83
CA LEU A 61 5.08 -3.54 5.88
C LEU A 61 4.45 -4.84 5.38
N ALA A 62 3.36 -4.76 4.61
CA ALA A 62 2.73 -5.94 4.02
C ALA A 62 3.68 -6.67 3.05
N TRP A 63 4.42 -5.93 2.23
CA TRP A 63 5.44 -6.50 1.36
C TRP A 63 6.53 -7.22 2.16
N GLN A 64 7.07 -6.57 3.20
CA GLN A 64 8.09 -7.18 4.05
C GLN A 64 7.58 -8.46 4.72
N GLN A 65 6.35 -8.46 5.25
CA GLN A 65 5.74 -9.64 5.86
C GLN A 65 5.53 -10.78 4.85
N SER A 66 5.21 -10.46 3.59
CA SER A 66 5.03 -11.47 2.54
C SER A 66 6.32 -12.22 2.18
N LEU A 67 7.49 -11.66 2.52
CA LEU A 67 8.79 -12.31 2.31
C LEU A 67 9.20 -13.25 3.45
N SER A 68 8.56 -13.13 4.62
CA SER A 68 8.89 -13.89 5.83
C SER A 68 8.07 -15.18 5.97
N GLY A 69 7.42 -15.63 4.89
CA GLY A 69 6.69 -16.90 4.81
C GLY A 69 7.61 -18.08 4.51
#